data_AF-A0ABD2FEY1-F1
#
_entry.id   AF-A0ABD2FEY1-F1
#
_cell.length_a   1.000
_cell.length_b   1.000
_cell.length_c   1.000
_cell.angle_alpha   90.00
_cell.angle_beta   90.00
_cell.angle_gamma   90.00
#
_symmetry.space_group_name_H-M   'P 1'
#
loop_
_entity.id
_entity.type
_entity.pdbx_description
1 polymer ?
#
loop_
_entity_poly.entity_id
_entity_poly.type
_entity_poly.pdbx_seq_one_letter_code
_entity_poly.pdbx_strand_id
1 'polypeptide(L)'
;MADAAAQPGKRKREAAAEAAEGPGTEERGAGVGNGTSAAVRLPFSGFRVQKVLRESARDKIIFLHGKVPVGDPRVNEASGDGDGEDAIVILEKTPFQVEQVAQLLTGSPELHLQFSNDIYSTYHLFPPRQLNDVKTTVVYPATEKHLQKYLHQDLRLIRETGEDYKNITLPHLESQSLSIQWVYNILDKKAEADRIVFENPDPSDGFVLIPDLKWNQQQLDDLYLIAICHRRGIRSLRDLTPEHLPLLRNILCQGQEAILQRYQVKGDCLRVYLHYLPSYYHLHVHFTALGFEAPGSGVERAHLLAQVIENLECDPRHYQQRTLTFALRADDPLLKLLLEAQQS
;
A
#
# COMPACT_ATOMS: atom_id res chain seq x y z
N MET A 1 -30.72 42.89 -23.19
CA MET A 1 -30.81 43.45 -24.55
C MET A 1 -29.42 43.82 -25.01
N ALA A 2 -28.85 43.08 -25.96
CA ALA A 2 -27.96 43.55 -27.02
C ALA A 2 -27.45 42.32 -27.79
N ASP A 3 -27.50 42.45 -29.10
CA ASP A 3 -27.48 41.40 -30.12
C ASP A 3 -26.10 41.23 -30.77
N ALA A 4 -25.95 40.08 -31.42
CA ALA A 4 -25.19 39.77 -32.65
C ALA A 4 -23.74 40.26 -32.92
N ALA A 5 -22.85 39.27 -33.01
CA ALA A 5 -21.91 38.90 -34.08
C ALA A 5 -21.42 39.93 -35.15
N ALA A 6 -20.09 39.94 -35.37
CA ALA A 6 -19.46 40.05 -36.71
C ALA A 6 -17.95 39.64 -36.72
N GLN A 7 -17.61 38.64 -37.52
CA GLN A 7 -16.34 38.49 -38.28
C GLN A 7 -16.70 38.68 -39.79
N PRO A 8 -15.79 38.84 -40.81
CA PRO A 8 -14.41 38.35 -40.91
C PRO A 8 -13.40 39.23 -41.72
N GLY A 9 -12.13 38.79 -41.83
CA GLY A 9 -11.14 39.38 -42.74
C GLY A 9 -10.01 38.40 -43.13
N LYS A 10 -10.05 37.93 -44.37
CA LYS A 10 -9.10 36.99 -45.03
C LYS A 10 -7.75 37.64 -45.35
N ARG A 11 -6.64 36.89 -45.28
CA ARG A 11 -5.51 36.98 -46.24
C ARG A 11 -4.71 35.65 -46.34
N LYS A 12 -4.78 35.08 -47.55
CA LYS A 12 -3.87 34.13 -48.24
C LYS A 12 -2.45 34.75 -48.33
N ARG A 13 -1.31 34.11 -48.62
CA ARG A 13 -0.81 32.74 -48.89
C ARG A 13 0.72 32.97 -49.06
N GLU A 14 1.59 32.06 -48.68
CA GLU A 14 2.77 31.68 -49.51
C GLU A 14 3.51 30.49 -48.89
N ALA A 15 4.01 29.64 -49.80
CA ALA A 15 4.68 28.38 -49.52
C ALA A 15 5.98 28.35 -50.33
N ALA A 16 7.06 27.86 -49.71
CA ALA A 16 8.30 27.35 -50.30
C ALA A 16 9.16 26.86 -49.12
N ALA A 17 9.97 25.80 -49.15
CA ALA A 17 10.22 24.67 -50.04
C ALA A 17 11.03 23.66 -49.20
N GLU A 18 11.01 22.39 -49.58
CA GLU A 18 11.82 21.30 -48.98
C GLU A 18 13.33 21.48 -49.17
N ALA A 19 14.14 21.02 -48.20
CA ALA A 19 15.33 20.19 -48.46
C ALA A 19 16.01 19.66 -47.17
N ALA A 20 16.15 18.32 -47.14
CA ALA A 20 17.32 17.51 -46.72
C ALA A 20 17.66 17.26 -45.24
N GLU A 21 17.81 15.96 -44.97
CA GLU A 21 18.18 15.26 -43.73
C GLU A 21 19.64 15.45 -43.26
N GLY A 22 19.86 15.22 -41.97
CA GLY A 22 21.15 14.84 -41.37
C GLY A 22 20.98 14.54 -39.87
N PRO A 23 21.47 13.41 -39.33
CA PRO A 23 20.98 12.83 -38.08
C PRO A 23 21.66 13.45 -36.85
N GLY A 24 20.86 14.05 -35.96
CA GLY A 24 21.27 14.47 -34.63
C GLY A 24 20.88 13.41 -33.60
N THR A 25 21.88 12.83 -32.95
CA THR A 25 21.81 11.99 -31.76
C THR A 25 20.75 12.46 -30.76
N GLU A 26 19.71 11.67 -30.55
CA GLU A 26 18.82 11.82 -29.40
C GLU A 26 19.15 10.76 -28.34
N GLU A 27 19.64 11.27 -27.22
CA GLU A 27 19.79 10.60 -25.94
C GLU A 27 18.48 9.90 -25.56
N ARG A 28 18.56 8.64 -25.11
CA ARG A 28 17.43 7.93 -24.50
C ARG A 28 17.06 8.59 -23.18
N GLY A 29 16.23 9.64 -23.24
CA GLY A 29 15.49 10.15 -22.11
C GLY A 29 14.45 9.12 -21.67
N ALA A 30 14.46 8.78 -20.38
CA ALA A 30 13.42 7.98 -19.74
C ALA A 30 12.11 8.78 -19.70
N GLY A 31 11.34 8.70 -20.78
CA GLY A 31 10.01 9.31 -20.87
C GLY A 31 8.95 8.45 -20.20
N VAL A 32 8.20 9.05 -19.26
CA VAL A 32 6.95 8.50 -18.73
C VAL A 32 5.89 8.62 -19.83
N GLY A 33 5.53 7.50 -20.47
CA GLY A 33 4.50 7.46 -21.49
C GLY A 33 3.11 7.20 -20.90
N ASN A 34 2.14 8.04 -21.26
CA ASN A 34 0.72 7.73 -21.06
C ASN A 34 0.29 6.64 -22.05
N GLY A 35 -0.44 5.63 -21.56
CA GLY A 35 -0.72 4.37 -22.25
C GLY A 35 -1.24 4.51 -23.69
N THR A 36 -0.90 3.52 -24.53
CA THR A 36 -1.29 3.46 -25.95
C THR A 36 -2.34 2.36 -26.18
N SER A 37 -3.30 2.59 -27.08
CA SER A 37 -4.35 1.62 -27.43
C SER A 37 -3.92 0.55 -28.45
N ALA A 38 -2.68 0.61 -28.94
CA ALA A 38 -2.14 -0.36 -29.88
C ALA A 38 -1.58 -1.59 -29.14
N ALA A 39 -1.53 -2.75 -29.81
CA ALA A 39 -0.91 -3.94 -29.23
C ALA A 39 0.60 -3.72 -29.08
N VAL A 40 1.08 -3.76 -27.84
CA VAL A 40 2.50 -3.60 -27.50
C VAL A 40 3.06 -4.93 -26.99
N ARG A 41 4.37 -5.12 -27.13
CA ARG A 41 5.09 -6.28 -26.57
C ARG A 41 5.71 -5.93 -25.21
N LEU A 42 6.05 -6.96 -24.44
CA LEU A 42 6.89 -6.80 -23.25
C LEU A 42 8.23 -6.15 -23.62
N PRO A 43 8.89 -5.43 -22.69
CA PRO A 43 10.18 -4.76 -22.96
C PRO A 43 11.36 -5.73 -23.13
N PHE A 44 11.08 -7.03 -23.26
CA PHE A 44 12.03 -8.12 -23.44
C PHE A 44 11.45 -9.25 -24.29
N SER A 45 12.33 -10.12 -24.83
CA SER A 45 11.95 -11.29 -25.61
C SER A 45 12.21 -12.58 -24.83
N GLY A 46 11.16 -13.37 -24.60
CA GLY A 46 11.23 -14.59 -23.79
C GLY A 46 11.16 -14.31 -22.28
N PHE A 47 10.67 -15.29 -21.52
CA PHE A 47 10.57 -15.20 -20.06
C PHE A 47 10.63 -16.61 -19.47
N ARG A 48 11.72 -16.93 -18.77
CA ARG A 48 11.85 -18.20 -18.04
C ARG A 48 11.63 -17.94 -16.56
N VAL A 49 10.51 -18.42 -16.02
CA VAL A 49 10.22 -18.35 -14.58
C VAL A 49 11.34 -19.04 -13.81
N GLN A 50 11.95 -18.32 -12.88
CA GLN A 50 12.92 -18.87 -11.92
C GLN A 50 12.24 -19.18 -10.60
N LYS A 51 11.43 -18.24 -10.10
CA LYS A 51 10.82 -18.34 -8.78
C LYS A 51 9.52 -17.55 -8.72
N VAL A 52 8.53 -18.11 -8.03
CA VAL A 52 7.39 -17.32 -7.54
C VAL A 52 7.88 -16.55 -6.32
N LEU A 53 8.01 -15.22 -6.46
CA LEU A 53 8.46 -14.38 -5.36
C LEU A 53 7.40 -14.32 -4.28
N ARG A 54 6.14 -14.07 -4.64
CA ARG A 54 4.99 -13.98 -3.73
C ARG A 54 3.71 -14.31 -4.49
N GLU A 55 2.73 -14.89 -3.82
CA GLU A 55 1.36 -14.97 -4.32
C GLU A 55 0.35 -14.74 -3.20
N SER A 56 -0.87 -14.33 -3.55
CA SER A 56 -2.00 -14.24 -2.64
C SER A 56 -3.24 -14.77 -3.34
N ALA A 57 -3.69 -15.95 -2.92
CA ALA A 57 -4.94 -16.53 -3.39
C ALA A 57 -6.16 -15.69 -3.01
N ARG A 58 -6.07 -14.89 -1.93
CA ARG A 58 -7.13 -13.94 -1.54
C ARG A 58 -7.17 -12.76 -2.49
N ASP A 59 -6.04 -12.07 -2.67
CA ASP A 59 -5.94 -10.83 -3.44
C ASP A 59 -5.83 -11.09 -4.97
N LYS A 60 -5.78 -12.36 -5.38
CA LYS A 60 -5.71 -12.80 -6.78
C LYS A 60 -4.51 -12.21 -7.53
N ILE A 61 -3.36 -12.17 -6.86
CA ILE A 61 -2.11 -11.58 -7.37
C ILE A 61 -0.92 -12.57 -7.24
N ILE A 62 -0.02 -12.53 -8.21
CA ILE A 62 1.24 -13.29 -8.23
C ILE A 62 2.41 -12.41 -8.69
N PHE A 63 3.58 -12.61 -8.09
CA PHE A 63 4.83 -11.93 -8.36
C PHE A 63 5.85 -12.97 -8.84
N LEU A 64 6.31 -12.85 -10.08
CA LEU A 64 7.20 -13.82 -10.71
C LEU A 64 8.56 -13.20 -10.94
N HIS A 65 9.61 -13.88 -10.50
CA HIS A 65 10.98 -13.64 -10.94
C HIS A 65 11.26 -14.52 -12.16
N GLY A 66 11.66 -13.91 -13.27
CA GLY A 66 12.11 -14.62 -14.45
C GLY A 66 13.47 -14.14 -14.93
N LYS A 67 14.16 -15.05 -15.63
CA LYS A 67 15.35 -14.74 -16.42
C LYS A 67 14.96 -14.47 -17.86
N VAL A 68 15.47 -13.37 -18.39
CA VAL A 68 15.29 -12.93 -19.76
C VAL A 68 16.61 -13.14 -20.50
N PRO A 69 16.62 -13.82 -21.65
CA PRO A 69 17.82 -13.95 -22.49
C PRO A 69 18.32 -12.58 -22.99
N VAL A 70 19.63 -12.36 -22.93
CA VAL A 70 20.28 -11.17 -23.51
C VAL A 70 20.78 -11.54 -24.91
N GLY A 71 20.16 -11.00 -25.97
CA GLY A 71 20.58 -11.22 -27.36
C GLY A 71 19.45 -11.52 -28.35
N ASP A 72 19.77 -11.54 -29.65
CA ASP A 72 18.82 -11.87 -30.73
C ASP A 72 18.35 -13.33 -30.58
N PRO A 73 17.03 -13.62 -30.50
CA PRO A 73 16.49 -14.97 -30.34
C PRO A 73 16.82 -15.95 -31.48
N ARG A 74 17.51 -15.51 -32.55
CA ARG A 74 17.95 -16.36 -33.66
C ARG A 74 19.31 -17.03 -33.45
N VAL A 75 20.06 -16.68 -32.40
CA VAL A 75 21.36 -17.32 -32.12
C VAL A 75 21.14 -18.43 -31.10
N ASN A 76 20.94 -19.65 -31.59
CA ASN A 76 20.99 -20.88 -30.78
C ASN A 76 22.44 -21.11 -30.33
N GLU A 77 22.89 -20.44 -29.28
CA GLU A 77 24.02 -20.91 -28.51
C GLU A 77 23.49 -21.56 -27.23
N ALA A 78 23.59 -22.89 -27.23
CA ALA A 78 23.45 -23.73 -26.05
C ALA A 78 24.64 -23.48 -25.11
N SER A 79 24.65 -22.31 -24.47
CA SER A 79 25.59 -22.00 -23.39
C SER A 79 24.82 -22.11 -22.09
N GLY A 80 25.04 -23.21 -21.38
CA GLY A 80 24.59 -23.36 -20.00
C GLY A 80 25.20 -22.29 -19.09
N ASP A 81 24.43 -21.97 -18.05
CA ASP A 81 24.74 -21.09 -16.92
C ASP A 81 24.89 -19.58 -17.14
N GLY A 82 23.90 -18.83 -16.64
CA GLY A 82 24.16 -17.58 -15.92
C GLY A 82 23.63 -16.27 -16.50
N ASP A 83 23.76 -16.03 -17.80
CA ASP A 83 23.86 -14.64 -18.32
C ASP A 83 22.53 -14.02 -18.82
N GLY A 84 21.42 -14.34 -18.15
CA GLY A 84 20.14 -13.67 -18.40
C GLY A 84 19.93 -12.47 -17.47
N GLU A 85 19.32 -11.40 -17.98
CA GLU A 85 18.88 -10.28 -17.14
C GLU A 85 17.65 -10.68 -16.32
N ASP A 86 17.53 -10.09 -15.13
CA ASP A 86 16.41 -10.35 -14.24
C ASP A 86 15.21 -9.47 -14.58
N ALA A 87 14.03 -10.06 -14.57
CA ALA A 87 12.76 -9.35 -14.70
C ALA A 87 11.79 -9.83 -13.61
N ILE A 88 10.95 -8.91 -13.13
CA ILE A 88 9.82 -9.23 -12.27
C ILE A 88 8.54 -8.93 -13.04
N VAL A 89 7.65 -9.92 -13.11
CA VAL A 89 6.32 -9.78 -13.70
C VAL A 89 5.27 -10.00 -12.62
N ILE A 90 4.42 -9.00 -12.41
CA ILE A 90 3.35 -9.02 -11.42
C ILE A 90 2.04 -9.11 -12.16
N LEU A 91 1.22 -10.10 -11.85
CA LEU A 91 -0.07 -10.34 -12.47
C LEU A 91 -1.16 -10.28 -11.39
N GLU A 92 -2.15 -9.42 -11.59
CA GLU A 92 -3.24 -9.19 -10.64
C GLU A 92 -4.58 -9.24 -11.38
N LYS A 93 -5.55 -10.01 -10.87
CA LYS A 93 -6.91 -9.98 -11.42
C LYS A 93 -7.54 -8.61 -11.18
N THR A 94 -8.28 -8.13 -12.17
CA THR A 94 -8.98 -6.84 -12.07
C THR A 94 -10.29 -7.00 -11.28
N PRO A 95 -10.71 -5.97 -10.52
CA PRO A 95 -12.04 -5.92 -9.91
C PRO A 95 -13.14 -5.96 -10.98
N PHE A 96 -14.32 -6.46 -10.60
CA PHE A 96 -15.48 -6.48 -11.49
C PHE A 96 -16.05 -5.07 -11.69
N GLN A 97 -16.54 -4.81 -12.92
CA GLN A 97 -17.38 -3.66 -13.23
C GLN A 97 -18.85 -4.10 -13.22
N VAL A 98 -19.66 -3.47 -12.38
CA VAL A 98 -21.03 -3.92 -12.07
C VAL A 98 -21.89 -4.00 -13.33
N GLU A 99 -21.81 -3.00 -14.20
CA GLU A 99 -22.61 -2.90 -15.41
C GLU A 99 -22.27 -4.03 -16.39
N GLN A 100 -20.98 -4.37 -16.53
CA GLN A 100 -20.52 -5.44 -17.42
C GLN A 100 -20.95 -6.83 -16.92
N VAL A 101 -20.86 -7.06 -15.61
CA VAL A 101 -21.32 -8.32 -15.00
C VAL A 101 -22.84 -8.46 -15.14
N ALA A 102 -23.60 -7.39 -14.88
CA ALA A 102 -25.05 -7.41 -15.04
C ALA A 102 -25.45 -7.76 -16.48
N GLN A 103 -24.81 -7.13 -17.48
CA GLN A 103 -25.06 -7.43 -18.89
C GLN A 103 -24.75 -8.90 -19.23
N LEU A 104 -23.62 -9.44 -18.74
CA LEU A 104 -23.25 -10.84 -18.96
C LEU A 104 -24.30 -11.81 -18.41
N LEU A 105 -24.79 -11.56 -17.19
CA LEU A 105 -25.76 -12.42 -16.52
C LEU A 105 -27.15 -12.38 -17.15
N THR A 106 -27.53 -11.28 -17.81
CA THR A 106 -28.78 -11.21 -18.58
C THR A 106 -28.73 -11.97 -19.91
N GLY A 107 -27.53 -12.32 -20.37
CA GLY A 107 -27.33 -13.07 -21.61
C GLY A 107 -27.39 -14.59 -21.39
N SER A 108 -26.55 -15.31 -22.14
CA SER A 108 -26.35 -16.75 -22.00
C SER A 108 -24.87 -17.03 -21.77
N PRO A 109 -24.37 -16.87 -20.52
CA PRO A 109 -22.97 -17.07 -20.22
C PRO A 109 -22.55 -18.54 -20.38
N GLU A 110 -21.29 -18.75 -20.75
CA GLU A 110 -20.68 -20.07 -20.78
C GLU A 110 -20.37 -20.52 -19.34
N LEU A 111 -21.10 -21.54 -18.88
CA LEU A 111 -21.08 -22.02 -17.50
C LEU A 111 -20.85 -23.53 -17.45
N HIS A 112 -19.92 -23.96 -16.61
CA HIS A 112 -19.78 -25.37 -16.21
C HIS A 112 -20.14 -25.52 -14.74
N LEU A 113 -21.14 -26.36 -14.44
CA LEU A 113 -21.57 -26.62 -13.07
C LEU A 113 -20.46 -27.33 -12.28
N GLN A 114 -20.07 -26.77 -11.14
CA GLN A 114 -19.11 -27.37 -10.21
C GLN A 114 -19.82 -28.12 -9.08
N PHE A 115 -20.86 -27.52 -8.51
CA PHE A 115 -21.59 -28.06 -7.37
C PHE A 115 -23.03 -27.53 -7.37
N SER A 116 -23.99 -28.36 -6.94
CA SER A 116 -25.39 -27.96 -6.76
C SER A 116 -25.98 -28.67 -5.55
N ASN A 117 -26.64 -27.92 -4.67
CA ASN A 117 -27.39 -28.43 -3.54
C ASN A 117 -28.56 -27.49 -3.21
N ASP A 118 -29.79 -28.00 -3.36
CA ASP A 118 -31.04 -27.24 -3.21
C ASP A 118 -31.02 -25.92 -4.02
N ILE A 119 -31.06 -24.77 -3.34
CA ILE A 119 -31.04 -23.44 -3.98
C ILE A 119 -29.62 -22.88 -4.23
N TYR A 120 -28.56 -23.60 -3.82
CA TYR A 120 -27.17 -23.17 -3.98
C TYR A 120 -26.48 -23.92 -5.09
N SER A 121 -25.96 -23.20 -6.08
CA SER A 121 -25.13 -23.77 -7.15
C SER A 121 -23.90 -22.90 -7.43
N THR A 122 -22.79 -23.56 -7.69
CA THR A 122 -21.49 -22.94 -8.01
C THR A 122 -21.09 -23.36 -9.41
N TYR A 123 -20.65 -22.40 -10.22
CA TYR A 123 -20.25 -22.62 -11.60
C TYR A 123 -18.85 -22.09 -11.86
N HIS A 124 -18.14 -22.72 -12.80
CA HIS A 124 -17.05 -22.08 -13.53
C HIS A 124 -17.64 -21.26 -14.67
N LEU A 125 -17.47 -19.94 -14.60
CA LEU A 125 -17.89 -18.99 -15.63
C LEU A 125 -16.69 -18.63 -16.51
N PHE A 126 -16.86 -18.69 -17.83
CA PHE A 126 -15.88 -18.24 -18.81
C PHE A 126 -16.37 -16.94 -19.44
N PRO A 127 -15.98 -15.77 -18.91
CA PRO A 127 -16.53 -14.51 -19.36
C PRO A 127 -15.89 -14.06 -20.68
N PRO A 128 -16.49 -13.11 -21.41
CA PRO A 128 -15.92 -12.56 -22.64
C PRO A 128 -14.66 -11.74 -22.35
N ARG A 129 -13.88 -11.45 -23.41
CA ARG A 129 -12.56 -10.80 -23.34
C ARG A 129 -12.54 -9.54 -22.45
N GLN A 130 -13.59 -8.73 -22.48
CA GLN A 130 -13.68 -7.46 -21.75
C GLN A 130 -13.59 -7.63 -20.22
N LEU A 131 -13.95 -8.79 -19.68
CA LEU A 131 -13.92 -9.10 -18.25
C LEU A 131 -12.70 -9.95 -17.84
N ASN A 132 -11.80 -10.23 -18.79
CA ASN A 132 -10.63 -11.10 -18.59
C ASN A 132 -9.31 -10.34 -18.49
N ASP A 133 -9.35 -9.01 -18.32
CA ASP A 133 -8.14 -8.22 -18.19
C ASP A 133 -7.37 -8.58 -16.91
N VAL A 134 -6.06 -8.81 -17.07
CA VAL A 134 -5.11 -9.05 -15.99
C VAL A 134 -4.15 -7.87 -15.96
N LYS A 135 -4.16 -7.14 -14.85
CA LYS A 135 -3.22 -6.04 -14.63
C LYS A 135 -1.82 -6.63 -14.56
N THR A 136 -0.97 -6.22 -15.51
CA THR A 136 0.39 -6.73 -15.66
C THR A 136 1.38 -5.61 -15.42
N THR A 137 2.21 -5.75 -14.38
CA THR A 137 3.31 -4.80 -14.08
C THR A 137 4.65 -5.48 -14.32
N VAL A 138 5.56 -4.79 -15.01
CA VAL A 138 6.89 -5.31 -15.33
C VAL A 138 7.97 -4.42 -14.72
N VAL A 139 8.92 -5.04 -14.01
CA VAL A 139 10.15 -4.40 -13.55
C VAL A 139 11.31 -5.05 -14.29
N TYR A 140 11.96 -4.27 -15.16
CA TYR A 140 13.07 -4.75 -15.98
C TYR A 140 14.01 -3.58 -16.36
N PRO A 141 15.34 -3.72 -16.19
CA PRO A 141 16.01 -4.82 -15.48
C PRO A 141 15.71 -4.76 -13.97
N ALA A 142 15.42 -5.91 -13.37
CA ALA A 142 15.22 -6.05 -11.93
C ALA A 142 16.58 -6.15 -11.21
N THR A 143 16.68 -5.55 -10.03
CA THR A 143 17.89 -5.59 -9.20
C THR A 143 17.65 -6.52 -8.03
N GLU A 144 18.70 -6.91 -7.31
CA GLU A 144 18.56 -7.71 -6.08
C GLU A 144 17.62 -7.03 -5.06
N LYS A 145 17.66 -5.69 -4.96
CA LYS A 145 16.73 -4.94 -4.10
C LYS A 145 15.27 -5.11 -4.52
N HIS A 146 14.98 -5.18 -5.83
CA HIS A 146 13.64 -5.47 -6.32
C HIS A 146 13.20 -6.89 -5.99
N LEU A 147 14.11 -7.87 -6.13
CA LEU A 147 13.82 -9.27 -5.80
C LEU A 147 13.49 -9.43 -4.32
N GLN A 148 14.33 -8.88 -3.44
CA GLN A 148 14.10 -8.92 -1.98
C GLN A 148 12.82 -8.18 -1.56
N LYS A 149 12.44 -7.10 -2.25
CA LYS A 149 11.19 -6.37 -1.99
C LYS A 149 9.94 -7.21 -2.22
N TYR A 150 9.92 -8.03 -3.27
CA TYR A 150 8.74 -8.80 -3.67
C TYR A 150 8.77 -10.26 -3.21
N LEU A 151 9.92 -10.73 -2.70
CA LEU A 151 10.04 -12.06 -2.12
C LEU A 151 9.10 -12.22 -0.92
N HIS A 152 8.40 -13.35 -0.87
CA HIS A 152 7.49 -13.74 0.19
C HIS A 152 8.27 -13.80 1.49
N GLN A 153 7.83 -13.00 2.46
CA GLN A 153 8.41 -12.98 3.79
C GLN A 153 7.54 -13.88 4.64
N ASP A 154 8.04 -15.08 4.96
CA ASP A 154 7.39 -15.97 5.92
C ASP A 154 7.22 -15.21 7.24
N LEU A 155 5.97 -15.06 7.68
CA LEU A 155 5.67 -14.41 8.94
C LEU A 155 5.54 -15.45 10.06
N ARG A 156 6.05 -15.09 11.22
CA ARG A 156 5.95 -15.87 12.46
C ARG A 156 5.30 -15.01 13.53
N LEU A 157 4.29 -15.56 14.20
CA LEU A 157 3.70 -14.93 15.37
C LEU A 157 4.63 -15.09 16.57
N ILE A 158 4.82 -14.00 17.31
CA ILE A 158 5.50 -13.97 18.60
C ILE A 158 4.59 -13.33 19.65
N ARG A 159 4.67 -13.83 20.88
CA ARG A 159 3.94 -13.29 22.03
C ARG A 159 4.95 -12.65 22.97
N GLU A 160 5.11 -11.34 22.90
CA GLU A 160 6.11 -10.59 23.65
C GLU A 160 5.54 -10.16 25.00
N THR A 161 6.15 -10.63 26.09
CA THR A 161 5.79 -10.17 27.44
C THR A 161 6.22 -8.73 27.70
N GLY A 162 5.71 -8.10 28.76
CA GLY A 162 6.21 -6.78 29.17
C GLY A 162 7.71 -6.78 29.51
N GLU A 163 8.25 -7.92 29.96
CA GLU A 163 9.66 -8.10 30.28
C GLU A 163 10.51 -8.29 29.02
N ASP A 164 10.03 -9.11 28.07
CA ASP A 164 10.66 -9.31 26.76
C ASP A 164 10.82 -7.95 26.04
N TYR A 165 9.77 -7.11 26.08
CA TYR A 165 9.85 -5.77 25.50
C TYR A 165 11.00 -4.96 26.12
N LYS A 166 11.07 -4.89 27.45
CA LYS A 166 12.06 -4.06 28.16
C LYS A 166 13.48 -4.56 27.97
N ASN A 167 13.68 -5.87 27.97
CA ASN A 167 15.01 -6.47 28.00
C ASN A 167 15.55 -6.84 26.62
N ILE A 168 14.69 -6.99 25.61
CA ILE A 168 15.06 -7.50 24.29
C ILE A 168 14.66 -6.50 23.21
N THR A 169 13.36 -6.24 23.04
CA THR A 169 12.86 -5.43 21.93
C THR A 169 13.30 -3.97 22.03
N LEU A 170 13.21 -3.37 23.21
CA LEU A 170 13.57 -1.98 23.44
C LEU A 170 15.08 -1.73 23.20
N PRO A 171 16.01 -2.50 23.79
CA PRO A 171 17.44 -2.38 23.47
C PRO A 171 17.74 -2.64 21.99
N HIS A 172 17.07 -3.63 21.38
CA HIS A 172 17.22 -3.89 19.94
C HIS A 172 16.77 -2.69 19.11
N LEU A 173 15.63 -2.10 19.43
CA LEU A 173 15.11 -0.91 18.76
C LEU A 173 16.06 0.28 18.90
N GLU A 174 16.58 0.54 20.09
CA GLU A 174 17.51 1.64 20.35
C GLU A 174 18.84 1.44 19.62
N SER A 175 19.23 0.19 19.35
CA SER A 175 20.40 -0.12 18.50
C SER A 175 20.16 0.18 17.02
N GLN A 176 18.90 0.17 16.57
CA GLN A 176 18.53 0.50 15.19
C GLN A 176 18.35 2.02 15.06
N SER A 177 19.31 2.70 14.43
CA SER A 177 19.23 4.14 14.14
C SER A 177 18.21 4.45 13.03
N LEU A 178 16.91 4.27 13.32
CA LEU A 178 15.82 4.52 12.38
C LEU A 178 15.43 6.01 12.40
N SER A 179 15.64 6.70 11.29
CA SER A 179 15.26 8.11 11.18
C SER A 179 13.76 8.27 10.99
N ILE A 180 13.14 9.09 11.86
CA ILE A 180 11.76 9.54 11.76
C ILE A 180 11.67 11.03 11.36
N GLN A 181 12.71 11.57 10.73
CA GLN A 181 12.79 12.98 10.37
C GLN A 181 11.62 13.45 9.48
N TRP A 182 11.08 12.58 8.63
CA TRP A 182 9.92 12.90 7.80
C TRP A 182 8.68 13.23 8.64
N VAL A 183 8.48 12.52 9.77
CA VAL A 183 7.41 12.81 10.75
C VAL A 183 7.60 14.22 11.31
N TYR A 184 8.84 14.56 11.63
CA TYR A 184 9.18 15.86 12.21
C TYR A 184 8.98 16.97 11.20
N ASN A 185 9.28 16.73 9.92
CA ASN A 185 9.02 17.70 8.86
C ASN A 185 7.53 18.01 8.69
N ILE A 186 6.63 17.03 8.87
CA ILE A 186 5.18 17.25 8.84
C ILE A 186 4.74 18.09 10.06
N LEU A 187 5.17 17.69 11.25
CA LEU A 187 4.80 18.37 12.49
C LEU A 187 5.34 19.81 12.56
N ASP A 188 6.53 20.05 12.00
CA ASP A 188 7.17 21.38 11.91
C ASP A 188 6.70 22.19 10.69
N LYS A 189 5.76 21.68 9.88
CA LYS A 189 5.26 22.31 8.64
C LYS A 189 6.33 22.57 7.57
N LYS A 190 7.42 21.81 7.61
CA LYS A 190 8.50 21.83 6.60
C LYS A 190 8.17 20.99 5.37
N ALA A 191 7.25 20.04 5.49
CA ALA A 191 6.76 19.19 4.39
C ALA A 191 5.28 18.84 4.59
N GLU A 192 4.56 18.64 3.48
CA GLU A 192 3.15 18.20 3.44
C GLU A 192 2.16 19.06 4.25
N ALA A 193 2.51 20.32 4.55
CA ALA A 193 1.66 21.21 5.33
C ALA A 193 0.31 21.50 4.63
N ASP A 194 0.31 21.52 3.30
CA ASP A 194 -0.86 21.71 2.44
C ASP A 194 -1.81 20.50 2.42
N ARG A 195 -1.33 19.32 2.82
CA ARG A 195 -2.11 18.08 2.86
C ARG A 195 -2.83 17.86 4.19
N ILE A 196 -2.57 18.71 5.19
CA ILE A 196 -3.16 18.59 6.52
C ILE A 196 -4.67 18.83 6.44
N VAL A 197 -5.45 17.86 6.92
CA VAL A 197 -6.91 17.91 6.96
C VAL A 197 -7.40 18.57 8.24
N PHE A 198 -6.72 18.29 9.35
CA PHE A 198 -7.04 18.85 10.66
C PHE A 198 -5.78 18.91 11.52
N GLU A 199 -5.73 19.87 12.42
CA GLU A 199 -4.67 19.99 13.41
C GLU A 199 -5.22 20.50 14.73
N ASN A 200 -4.86 19.80 15.80
CA ASN A 200 -4.89 20.34 17.15
C ASN A 200 -3.45 20.70 17.52
N PRO A 201 -3.10 21.99 17.66
CA PRO A 201 -1.72 22.44 17.78
C PRO A 201 -1.14 22.30 19.18
N ASP A 202 -1.88 21.73 20.15
CA ASP A 202 -1.36 21.54 21.51
C ASP A 202 -0.11 20.64 21.49
N PRO A 203 1.02 21.07 22.12
CA PRO A 203 2.28 20.33 22.03
C PRO A 203 2.27 18.99 22.80
N SER A 204 1.35 18.79 23.75
CA SER A 204 1.22 17.55 24.53
C SER A 204 0.09 16.66 24.01
N ASP A 205 -1.09 17.25 23.84
CA ASP A 205 -2.36 16.55 23.63
C ASP A 205 -2.92 16.77 22.22
N GLY A 206 -2.15 17.46 21.37
CA GLY A 206 -2.48 17.76 19.99
C GLY A 206 -1.87 16.77 18.98
N PHE A 207 -2.37 16.87 17.75
CA PHE A 207 -1.98 16.02 16.64
C PHE A 207 -2.29 16.66 15.29
N VAL A 208 -1.65 16.16 14.24
CA VAL A 208 -1.94 16.45 12.83
C VAL A 208 -2.66 15.26 12.21
N LEU A 209 -3.75 15.49 11.49
CA LEU A 209 -4.45 14.49 10.66
C LEU A 209 -4.15 14.75 9.18
N ILE A 210 -3.64 13.74 8.49
CA ILE A 210 -3.19 13.86 7.09
C ILE A 210 -3.55 12.59 6.29
N PRO A 211 -3.90 12.69 4.98
CA PRO A 211 -4.09 11.52 4.12
C PRO A 211 -2.81 10.67 4.00
N ASP A 212 -2.95 9.35 4.15
CA ASP A 212 -1.84 8.40 3.97
C ASP A 212 -1.35 8.42 2.51
N LEU A 213 -0.07 8.14 2.30
CA LEU A 213 0.55 8.10 0.98
C LEU A 213 -0.08 7.05 0.04
N LYS A 214 -0.72 6.02 0.59
CA LYS A 214 -1.40 4.96 -0.18
C LYS A 214 -2.75 5.40 -0.73
N TRP A 215 -3.35 6.47 -0.21
CA TRP A 215 -4.66 6.92 -0.64
C TRP A 215 -4.54 8.07 -1.63
N ASN A 216 -5.09 7.86 -2.83
CA ASN A 216 -5.07 8.84 -3.92
C ASN A 216 -6.21 9.88 -3.83
N GLN A 217 -7.09 9.75 -2.82
CA GLN A 217 -8.22 10.65 -2.56
C GLN A 217 -9.27 10.74 -3.67
N GLN A 218 -9.32 9.75 -4.59
CA GLN A 218 -10.30 9.74 -5.68
C GLN A 218 -11.66 9.15 -5.26
N GLN A 219 -11.66 8.21 -4.31
CA GLN A 219 -12.87 7.62 -3.75
C GLN A 219 -12.76 7.45 -2.23
N LEU A 220 -13.89 7.22 -1.58
CA LEU A 220 -13.98 7.06 -0.12
C LEU A 220 -13.93 5.59 0.31
N ASP A 221 -14.10 4.65 -0.62
CA ASP A 221 -14.08 3.20 -0.34
C ASP A 221 -12.75 2.73 0.23
N ASP A 222 -11.65 3.40 -0.14
CA ASP A 222 -10.29 3.15 0.36
C ASP A 222 -9.75 4.32 1.20
N LEU A 223 -10.65 5.13 1.80
CA LEU A 223 -10.28 6.25 2.66
C LEU A 223 -9.25 5.81 3.69
N TYR A 224 -8.14 6.55 3.74
CA TYR A 224 -7.02 6.28 4.65
C TYR A 224 -6.36 7.60 5.08
N LEU A 225 -6.50 7.94 6.36
CA LEU A 225 -5.77 9.02 7.02
C LEU A 225 -4.91 8.49 8.18
N ILE A 226 -3.91 9.28 8.56
CA ILE A 226 -3.08 9.05 9.74
C ILE A 226 -3.12 10.29 10.63
N ALA A 227 -3.34 10.07 11.92
CA ALA A 227 -3.10 11.07 12.96
C ALA A 227 -1.70 10.87 13.57
N ILE A 228 -0.91 11.94 13.65
CA ILE A 228 0.45 11.95 14.21
C ILE A 228 0.46 12.93 15.39
N CYS A 229 0.79 12.46 16.60
CA CYS A 229 0.81 13.34 17.78
C CYS A 229 1.95 14.36 17.72
N HIS A 230 1.75 15.57 18.25
CA HIS A 230 2.83 16.56 18.36
C HIS A 230 3.88 16.15 19.39
N ARG A 231 3.43 15.58 20.52
CA ARG A 231 4.30 15.12 21.60
C ARG A 231 5.33 14.13 21.08
N ARG A 232 6.61 14.43 21.32
CA ARG A 232 7.75 13.59 20.94
C ARG A 232 7.97 12.49 21.99
N GLY A 233 8.63 11.41 21.57
CA GLY A 233 9.13 10.38 22.50
C GLY A 233 8.14 9.27 22.87
N ILE A 234 6.91 9.29 22.32
CA ILE A 234 5.98 8.16 22.43
C ILE A 234 6.24 7.23 21.25
N ARG A 235 6.93 6.11 21.46
CA ARG A 235 7.42 5.25 20.36
C ARG A 235 6.37 4.29 19.85
N SER A 236 5.56 3.73 20.73
CA SER A 236 4.54 2.72 20.41
C SER A 236 3.51 2.59 21.53
N LEU A 237 2.62 1.59 21.42
CA LEU A 237 1.68 1.22 22.48
C LEU A 237 2.36 1.03 23.85
N ARG A 238 3.61 0.52 23.89
CA ARG A 238 4.33 0.23 25.13
C ARG A 238 4.64 1.47 25.99
N ASP A 239 4.70 2.65 25.37
CA ASP A 239 4.95 3.91 26.07
C ASP A 239 3.64 4.57 26.56
N LEU A 240 2.47 4.04 26.20
CA LEU A 240 1.19 4.61 26.60
C LEU A 240 0.87 4.37 28.08
N THR A 241 0.39 5.42 28.73
CA THR A 241 0.01 5.47 30.15
C THR A 241 -1.25 6.34 30.28
N PRO A 242 -1.91 6.42 31.46
CA PRO A 242 -3.05 7.30 31.67
C PRO A 242 -2.77 8.78 31.40
N GLU A 243 -1.50 9.22 31.49
CA GLU A 243 -1.09 10.59 31.12
C GLU A 243 -1.46 10.93 29.67
N HIS A 244 -1.50 9.93 28.80
CA HIS A 244 -1.78 10.08 27.38
C HIS A 244 -3.27 10.01 27.03
N LEU A 245 -4.16 9.74 28.00
CA LEU A 245 -5.61 9.65 27.75
C LEU A 245 -6.19 10.91 27.09
N PRO A 246 -5.82 12.16 27.47
CA PRO A 246 -6.29 13.36 26.77
C PRO A 246 -5.91 13.36 25.29
N LEU A 247 -4.65 13.08 24.97
CA LEU A 247 -4.15 12.95 23.59
C LEU A 247 -4.95 11.90 22.81
N LEU A 248 -5.10 10.69 23.36
CA LEU A 248 -5.77 9.58 22.68
C LEU A 248 -7.26 9.88 22.42
N ARG A 249 -7.97 10.48 23.39
CA ARG A 249 -9.37 10.90 23.22
C ARG A 249 -9.49 12.04 22.21
N ASN A 250 -8.56 13.01 22.21
CA ASN A 250 -8.53 14.07 21.20
C ASN A 250 -8.37 13.49 19.80
N ILE A 251 -7.42 12.56 19.60
CA ILE A 251 -7.24 11.89 18.30
C ILE A 251 -8.53 11.21 17.87
N LEU A 252 -9.16 10.40 18.74
CA LEU A 252 -10.38 9.68 18.40
C LEU A 252 -11.52 10.65 18.03
N CYS A 253 -11.89 11.54 18.94
CA CYS A 253 -13.06 12.39 18.79
C CYS A 253 -12.86 13.46 17.72
N GLN A 254 -11.76 14.22 17.78
CA GLN A 254 -11.51 15.32 16.84
C GLN A 254 -11.13 14.77 15.45
N GLY A 255 -10.45 13.61 15.39
CA GLY A 255 -10.14 12.95 14.12
C GLY A 255 -11.41 12.47 13.40
N GLN A 256 -12.33 11.82 14.12
CA GLN A 256 -13.63 11.41 13.53
C GLN A 256 -14.47 12.62 13.11
N GLU A 257 -14.51 13.66 13.92
CA GLU A 257 -15.24 14.90 13.58
C GLU A 257 -14.65 15.57 12.33
N ALA A 258 -13.33 15.69 12.23
CA ALA A 258 -12.66 16.24 11.07
C ALA A 258 -12.97 15.45 9.79
N ILE A 259 -12.99 14.11 9.88
CA ILE A 259 -13.33 13.24 8.75
C ILE A 259 -14.80 13.41 8.35
N LEU A 260 -15.72 13.52 9.31
CA LEU A 260 -17.13 13.79 9.07
C LEU A 260 -17.31 15.14 8.36
N GLN A 261 -16.67 16.20 8.85
CA GLN A 261 -16.77 17.54 8.25
C GLN A 261 -16.18 17.58 6.84
N ARG A 262 -15.02 16.95 6.63
CA ARG A 262 -14.28 17.05 5.35
C ARG A 262 -14.79 16.12 4.26
N TYR A 263 -15.19 14.90 4.62
CA TYR A 263 -15.51 13.81 3.68
C TYR A 263 -16.92 13.25 3.85
N GLN A 264 -17.70 13.73 4.84
CA GLN A 264 -19.07 13.28 5.12
C GLN A 264 -19.16 11.79 5.48
N VAL A 265 -18.05 11.21 5.97
CA VAL A 265 -17.98 9.83 6.46
C VAL A 265 -18.19 9.81 7.96
N LYS A 266 -19.19 9.07 8.43
CA LYS A 266 -19.53 8.96 9.84
C LYS A 266 -18.52 8.09 10.60
N GLY A 267 -18.40 8.33 11.90
CA GLY A 267 -17.48 7.60 12.78
C GLY A 267 -17.74 6.08 12.85
N ASP A 268 -18.99 5.64 12.71
CA ASP A 268 -19.39 4.23 12.64
C ASP A 268 -19.03 3.55 11.30
N CYS A 269 -18.65 4.33 10.29
CA CYS A 269 -18.09 3.85 9.03
C CYS A 269 -16.55 3.83 9.03
N LEU A 270 -15.89 4.08 10.18
CA LEU A 270 -14.43 4.13 10.29
C LEU A 270 -13.90 3.01 11.19
N ARG A 271 -12.77 2.43 10.79
CA ARG A 271 -11.90 1.63 11.65
C ARG A 271 -10.74 2.53 12.11
N VAL A 272 -10.64 2.76 13.41
CA VAL A 272 -9.62 3.65 14.02
C VAL A 272 -8.71 2.84 14.93
N TYR A 273 -7.42 2.74 14.59
CA TYR A 273 -6.52 1.78 15.22
C TYR A 273 -5.04 2.17 15.17
N LEU A 274 -4.22 1.52 16.00
CA LEU A 274 -2.76 1.63 16.02
C LEU A 274 -2.14 0.30 15.58
N HIS A 275 -0.92 0.36 15.06
CA HIS A 275 -0.14 -0.85 14.79
C HIS A 275 0.78 -1.22 15.96
N TYR A 276 0.92 -2.53 16.20
CA TYR A 276 1.99 -3.12 16.98
C TYR A 276 2.56 -4.36 16.26
N LEU A 277 3.83 -4.41 15.86
CA LEU A 277 4.79 -3.30 15.87
C LEU A 277 4.43 -2.20 14.84
N PRO A 278 4.67 -0.92 15.17
CA PRO A 278 4.51 0.17 14.22
C PRO A 278 5.59 0.13 13.13
N SER A 279 5.32 0.72 11.97
CA SER A 279 6.34 0.84 10.91
C SER A 279 7.38 1.93 11.18
N TYR A 280 7.10 2.86 12.09
CA TYR A 280 8.00 3.88 12.57
C TYR A 280 7.65 4.24 14.02
N TYR A 281 8.65 4.56 14.83
CA TYR A 281 8.51 4.68 16.28
C TYR A 281 8.25 6.11 16.74
N HIS A 282 7.13 6.65 16.28
CA HIS A 282 6.47 7.85 16.78
C HIS A 282 4.97 7.60 16.70
N LEU A 283 4.24 7.78 17.81
CA LEU A 283 2.85 7.37 17.95
C LEU A 283 1.99 7.97 16.82
N HIS A 284 1.30 7.08 16.13
CA HIS A 284 0.38 7.42 15.06
C HIS A 284 -0.84 6.49 15.08
N VAL A 285 -1.97 7.02 14.62
CA VAL A 285 -3.25 6.31 14.57
C VAL A 285 -3.76 6.31 13.14
N HIS A 286 -4.19 5.14 12.67
CA HIS A 286 -4.78 4.93 11.36
C HIS A 286 -6.29 5.13 11.43
N PHE A 287 -6.82 5.86 10.46
CA PHE A 287 -8.24 6.02 10.20
C PHE A 287 -8.52 5.47 8.81
N THR A 288 -9.23 4.34 8.72
CA THR A 288 -9.58 3.72 7.44
C THR A 288 -11.09 3.58 7.30
N ALA A 289 -11.62 3.62 6.08
CA ALA A 289 -12.99 3.18 5.84
C ALA A 289 -13.19 1.76 6.39
N LEU A 290 -14.34 1.49 7.00
CA LEU A 290 -14.64 0.19 7.59
C LEU A 290 -14.72 -0.91 6.53
N GLY A 291 -15.28 -0.59 5.36
CA GLY A 291 -15.35 -1.48 4.20
C GLY A 291 -14.00 -1.73 3.52
N PHE A 292 -12.96 -0.96 3.85
CA PHE A 292 -11.62 -1.18 3.31
C PHE A 292 -10.87 -2.23 4.13
N GLU A 293 -10.46 -3.33 3.49
CA GLU A 293 -9.51 -4.30 4.05
C GLU A 293 -8.07 -3.76 3.98
N ALA A 294 -7.80 -2.69 4.72
CA ALA A 294 -6.51 -2.01 4.70
C ALA A 294 -5.36 -2.94 5.16
N PRO A 295 -4.21 -2.97 4.46
CA PRO A 295 -3.05 -3.74 4.91
C PRO A 295 -2.61 -3.31 6.32
N GLY A 296 -2.52 -4.28 7.24
CA GLY A 296 -2.18 -4.05 8.64
C GLY A 296 -3.37 -3.90 9.59
N SER A 297 -4.62 -3.96 9.10
CA SER A 297 -5.83 -3.99 9.94
C SER A 297 -6.13 -5.35 10.58
N GLY A 298 -5.27 -6.35 10.40
CA GLY A 298 -5.40 -7.69 10.98
C GLY A 298 -5.19 -7.68 12.49
N VAL A 299 -5.83 -8.61 13.21
CA VAL A 299 -5.81 -8.68 14.68
C VAL A 299 -4.41 -8.93 15.26
N GLU A 300 -3.53 -9.52 14.47
CA GLU A 300 -2.12 -9.72 14.79
C GLU A 300 -1.28 -8.43 14.74
N ARG A 301 -1.88 -7.29 14.43
CA ARG A 301 -1.17 -6.01 14.35
C ARG A 301 -1.98 -4.81 14.79
N ALA A 302 -3.28 -4.77 14.47
CA ALA A 302 -4.15 -3.64 14.74
C ALA A 302 -4.74 -3.68 16.15
N HIS A 303 -4.66 -2.55 16.85
CA HIS A 303 -5.28 -2.33 18.15
C HIS A 303 -6.25 -1.14 18.05
N LEU A 304 -7.55 -1.37 18.25
CA LEU A 304 -8.56 -0.31 18.14
C LEU A 304 -8.30 0.80 19.17
N LEU A 305 -8.31 2.06 18.74
CA LEU A 305 -8.00 3.20 19.60
C LEU A 305 -8.99 3.31 20.78
N ALA A 306 -10.27 3.07 20.55
CA ALA A 306 -11.28 3.06 21.61
C ALA A 306 -10.95 2.01 22.70
N GLN A 307 -10.57 0.79 22.30
CA GLN A 307 -10.15 -0.25 23.25
C GLN A 307 -8.83 0.10 23.95
N VAL A 308 -7.91 0.78 23.27
CA VAL A 308 -6.66 1.24 23.88
C VAL A 308 -6.92 2.25 24.99
N ILE A 309 -7.86 3.18 24.78
CA ILE A 309 -8.31 4.14 25.78
C ILE A 309 -8.94 3.40 26.98
N GLU A 310 -9.91 2.52 26.73
CA GLU A 310 -10.59 1.75 27.79
C GLU A 310 -9.63 0.87 28.58
N ASN A 311 -8.64 0.26 27.91
CA ASN A 311 -7.61 -0.54 28.57
C ASN A 311 -6.79 0.28 29.57
N LEU A 312 -6.42 1.52 29.22
CA LEU A 312 -5.67 2.43 30.10
C LEU A 312 -6.53 2.97 31.24
N GLU A 313 -7.83 3.17 31.01
CA GLU A 313 -8.80 3.56 32.04
C GLU A 313 -9.00 2.44 33.07
N CYS A 314 -9.05 1.18 32.60
CA CYS A 314 -9.22 0.00 33.46
C CYS A 314 -7.93 -0.41 34.18
N ASP A 315 -6.79 -0.37 33.48
CA ASP A 315 -5.48 -0.78 33.99
C ASP A 315 -4.40 0.23 33.56
N PRO A 316 -3.97 1.11 34.48
CA PRO A 316 -2.93 2.12 34.23
C PRO A 316 -1.60 1.60 33.70
N ARG A 317 -1.29 0.31 33.89
CA ARG A 317 -0.02 -0.30 33.45
C ARG A 317 -0.24 -1.38 32.39
N HIS A 318 -1.41 -1.40 31.75
CA HIS A 318 -1.81 -2.43 30.79
C HIS A 318 -0.73 -2.69 29.75
N TYR A 319 -0.28 -1.65 29.06
CA TYR A 319 0.67 -1.80 27.95
C TYR A 319 2.10 -2.09 28.40
N GLN A 320 2.46 -1.81 29.65
CA GLN A 320 3.77 -2.18 30.19
C GLN A 320 3.82 -3.62 30.70
N GLN A 321 2.67 -4.22 31.04
CA GLN A 321 2.61 -5.53 31.69
C GLN A 321 2.08 -6.64 30.77
N ARG A 322 1.05 -6.35 29.99
CA ARG A 322 0.36 -7.36 29.18
C ARG A 322 1.24 -7.85 28.04
N THR A 323 1.06 -9.12 27.70
CA THR A 323 1.68 -9.70 26.50
C THR A 323 1.01 -9.16 25.24
N LEU A 324 1.79 -8.64 24.31
CA LEU A 324 1.32 -8.22 22.99
C LEU A 324 1.75 -9.25 21.95
N THR A 325 0.85 -9.60 21.04
CA THR A 325 1.09 -10.62 20.02
C THR A 325 1.22 -9.94 18.68
N PHE A 326 2.29 -10.21 17.95
CA PHE A 326 2.53 -9.62 16.63
C PHE A 326 3.29 -10.57 15.70
N ALA A 327 3.30 -10.24 14.41
CA ALA A 327 4.04 -10.99 13.40
C ALA A 327 5.39 -10.31 13.09
N LEU A 328 6.44 -11.12 12.99
CA LEU A 328 7.75 -10.75 12.46
C LEU A 328 8.10 -11.62 11.26
N ARG A 329 9.02 -11.15 10.42
CA ARG A 329 9.58 -11.98 9.35
C ARG A 329 10.46 -13.07 9.94
N ALA A 330 10.50 -14.22 9.30
CA ALA A 330 11.33 -15.35 9.70
C ALA A 330 12.83 -15.01 9.72
N ASP A 331 13.26 -14.04 8.90
CA ASP A 331 14.63 -13.54 8.83
C ASP A 331 14.89 -12.31 9.72
N ASP A 332 13.90 -11.84 10.48
CA ASP A 332 14.05 -10.68 11.34
C ASP A 332 14.96 -11.01 12.54
N PRO A 333 16.06 -10.26 12.76
CA PRO A 333 16.94 -10.49 13.92
C PRO A 333 16.21 -10.43 15.26
N LEU A 334 15.18 -9.58 15.39
CA LEU A 334 14.40 -9.46 16.62
C LEU A 334 13.63 -10.75 16.93
N LEU A 335 13.11 -11.43 15.90
CA LEU A 335 12.40 -12.69 16.09
C LEU A 335 13.31 -13.74 16.72
N LYS A 336 14.54 -13.84 16.22
CA LYS A 336 15.54 -14.77 16.75
C LYS A 336 15.83 -14.49 18.23
N LEU A 337 16.07 -13.23 18.59
CA LEU A 337 16.35 -12.82 19.98
C LEU A 337 15.18 -13.17 20.93
N LEU A 338 13.94 -12.89 20.51
CA LEU A 338 12.75 -13.21 21.31
C LEU A 338 12.56 -14.72 21.48
N LEU A 339 12.76 -15.51 20.43
CA LEU A 339 12.64 -16.96 20.50
C LEU A 339 13.71 -17.60 21.40
N GLU A 340 14.96 -17.13 21.35
CA GLU A 340 16.05 -17.62 22.20
C GLU A 340 15.77 -17.35 23.69
N ALA A 341 15.25 -16.18 24.02
CA ALA A 341 14.90 -15.82 25.39
C ALA A 341 13.70 -16.61 25.94
N GLN A 342 12.74 -17.00 25.10
CA GLN A 342 11.56 -17.76 25.51
C GLN A 342 11.81 -19.28 25.63
N GLN A 343 12.93 -19.77 25.11
CA GLN A 343 13.34 -21.18 25.21
C GLN A 343 14.26 -21.45 26.41
N SER A 344 14.81 -20.39 27.01
CA SER A 344 15.65 -20.44 28.22
C SER A 344 14.79 -20.32 29.47
#